data_AF-A0A7C3AFX2-F1
#
_entry.id   AF-A0A7C3AFX2-F1
#
_cell.length_a   1.000
_cell.length_b   1.000
_cell.length_c   1.000
_cell.angle_alpha   90.00
_cell.angle_beta   90.00
_cell.angle_gamma   90.00
#
_symmetry.space_group_name_H-M   'P 1'
#
loop_
_entity.id
_entity.type
_entity.pdbx_description
1 polymer ?
#
loop_
_entity_poly.entity_id
_entity_poly.type
_entity_poly.pdbx_seq_one_letter_code
_entity_poly.pdbx_strand_id
1 'polypeptide(L)' 'VEELPGVNTQGRTLKEVRENLQEALRLIIEANKELAAKSQADTFVIKEPIIIEM' A
#
# COMPACT_ATOMS: atom_id res chain seq x y z
N VAL A 1 -8.22 9.60 -0.12
CA VAL A 1 -7.74 8.34 0.47
C VAL A 1 -8.55 8.08 1.73
N GLU A 2 -9.56 7.21 1.67
CA GLU A 2 -10.12 6.62 2.89
C GLU A 2 -9.09 5.64 3.48
N GLU A 3 -9.21 5.36 4.78
CA GLU A 3 -8.22 4.60 5.52
C GLU A 3 -7.99 3.21 4.92
N LEU A 4 -6.75 2.95 4.48
CA LEU A 4 -6.30 1.59 4.22
C LEU A 4 -5.86 0.98 5.56
N PRO A 5 -6.49 -0.12 6.02
CA PRO A 5 -6.18 -0.71 7.30
C PRO A 5 -4.69 -1.09 7.37
N GLY A 6 -4.00 -0.59 8.40
CA GLY A 6 -2.57 -0.84 8.64
C GLY A 6 -1.62 0.26 8.18
N VAL A 7 -2.10 1.32 7.51
CA VAL A 7 -1.26 2.46 7.12
C VAL A 7 -1.51 3.66 8.04
N ASN A 8 -0.78 3.71 9.16
CA ASN A 8 -0.85 4.82 10.12
C ASN A 8 0.40 5.67 10.02
N THR A 9 0.26 6.99 9.83
CA THR A 9 1.41 7.91 9.74
C THR A 9 1.22 9.15 10.61
N GLN A 10 2.34 9.72 11.05
CA GLN A 10 2.39 10.91 11.90
C GLN A 10 3.44 11.87 11.35
N GLY A 11 3.28 13.17 11.64
CA GLY A 11 4.18 14.22 11.17
C GLY A 11 3.85 15.55 11.86
N ARG A 12 4.81 16.48 11.86
CA ARG A 12 4.66 17.81 12.45
C ARG A 12 3.81 18.73 11.59
N THR A 13 3.69 18.42 10.29
CA THR A 13 2.86 19.17 9.33
C THR A 13 2.00 18.23 8.49
N LEU A 14 0.91 18.76 7.92
CA LEU A 14 0.08 18.01 6.96
C LEU A 14 0.85 17.54 5.73
N LYS A 15 1.91 18.27 5.34
CA LYS A 15 2.78 17.88 4.23
C LYS A 15 3.55 16.61 4.60
N GLU A 16 4.20 16.61 5.76
CA GLU A 16 4.94 15.45 6.27
C GLU A 16 4.03 14.25 6.48
N VAL A 17 2.83 14.44 7.05
CA VAL A 17 1.87 13.34 7.23
C VAL A 17 1.49 12.72 5.88
N ARG A 18 1.26 13.54 4.85
CA ARG A 18 0.91 13.08 3.49
C ARG A 18 2.08 12.35 2.81
N GLU A 19 3.29 12.87 2.93
CA GLU A 19 4.51 12.23 2.39
C GLU A 19 4.78 10.89 3.09
N ASN A 20 4.68 10.85 4.42
CA ASN A 20 4.82 9.62 5.18
C ASN A 20 3.73 8.60 4.80
N LEU A 21 2.49 9.07 4.58
CA LEU A 21 1.38 8.21 4.16
C LEU A 21 1.65 7.59 2.79
N GLN A 22 2.19 8.38 1.84
CA GLN A 22 2.59 7.90 0.51
C GLN A 22 3.60 6.76 0.59
N GLU A 23 4.63 6.94 1.40
CA GLU A 23 5.70 5.97 1.54
C GLU A 23 5.22 4.69 2.24
N ALA A 24 4.53 4.82 3.36
CA ALA A 24 3.99 3.69 4.10
C ALA A 24 3.02 2.86 3.24
N LEU A 25 2.17 3.53 2.47
CA LEU A 25 1.21 2.89 1.59
C LEU A 25 1.88 2.13 0.44
N ARG A 26 2.94 2.70 -0.16
CA ARG A 26 3.75 2.02 -1.17
C ARG A 26 4.37 0.73 -0.62
N LEU A 27 5.00 0.81 0.55
CA LEU A 27 5.67 -0.32 1.19
C LEU A 27 4.68 -1.45 1.52
N ILE A 28 3.52 -1.12 2.06
CA ILE A 28 2.48 -2.10 2.41
C ILE A 28 1.97 -2.82 1.16
N ILE A 29 1.71 -2.09 0.08
CA ILE A 29 1.25 -2.68 -1.18
C ILE A 29 2.31 -3.61 -1.78
N GLU A 30 3.58 -3.20 -1.77
CA GLU A 30 4.69 -4.02 -2.28
C GLU A 30 4.85 -5.30 -1.45
N ALA A 31 4.86 -5.19 -0.12
CA ALA A 31 4.95 -6.34 0.78
C ALA A 31 3.77 -7.32 0.58
N ASN A 32 2.55 -6.80 0.49
CA ASN A 32 1.36 -7.63 0.28
C ASN A 32 1.37 -8.31 -1.10
N LYS A 33 1.85 -7.63 -2.15
CA LYS A 33 2.02 -8.24 -3.48
C LYS A 33 3.03 -9.38 -3.45
N GLU A 34 4.14 -9.21 -2.74
CA GLU A 34 5.16 -10.25 -2.59
C GLU A 34 4.61 -11.47 -1.84
N LEU A 35 3.92 -11.25 -0.71
CA LEU A 35 3.29 -12.31 0.07
C LEU A 35 2.21 -13.05 -0.74
N ALA A 36 1.36 -12.31 -1.46
CA ALA A 36 0.34 -12.88 -2.33
C ALA A 36 0.97 -13.74 -3.43
N ALA A 37 2.01 -13.25 -4.11
CA ALA A 37 2.72 -13.99 -5.14
C ALA A 37 3.33 -15.29 -4.61
N LYS A 38 3.92 -15.28 -3.40
CA LYS A 38 4.45 -16.49 -2.76
C LYS A 38 3.34 -17.50 -2.41
N SER A 39 2.17 -17.03 -2.00
CA SER A 39 1.04 -17.90 -1.63
C SER A 39 0.26 -18.49 -2.81
N GLN A 40 0.40 -17.92 -4.01
CA GLN A 40 -0.43 -18.22 -5.18
C GLN A 40 0.36 -18.85 -6.35
N ALA A 41 1.53 -19.43 -6.08
CA ALA A 41 2.48 -19.88 -7.11
C ALA A 41 1.87 -20.77 -8.22
N ASP A 42 0.80 -21.51 -7.93
CA ASP A 42 0.15 -22.45 -8.86
C ASP A 42 -1.32 -22.10 -9.19
N THR A 43 -1.80 -20.90 -8.83
CA THR A 43 -3.18 -20.48 -9.07
C THR A 43 -3.25 -19.42 -10.16
N PHE A 44 -4.24 -19.52 -11.06
CA PHE A 44 -4.51 -18.44 -12.01
C PHE A 44 -5.11 -17.24 -11.28
N VAL A 45 -4.40 -16.11 -11.30
CA VAL A 45 -4.79 -14.89 -10.57
C VAL A 45 -4.84 -13.71 -11.52
N ILE A 46 -5.95 -12.98 -11.48
CA ILE A 46 -6.12 -11.72 -12.21
C ILE A 46 -5.43 -10.61 -11.41
N LYS A 47 -4.51 -9.88 -12.04
CA LYS A 47 -3.80 -8.77 -11.43
C LYS A 47 -4.34 -7.45 -11.97
N GLU A 48 -4.96 -6.67 -11.10
CA GLU A 48 -5.45 -5.33 -11.44
C GLU A 48 -4.51 -4.24 -10.86
N PRO A 49 -4.30 -3.13 -11.59
CA PRO A 49 -3.51 -2.03 -11.08
C PRO A 49 -4.25 -1.34 -9.92
N ILE A 50 -3.52 -1.09 -8.84
CA ILE A 50 -4.01 -0.25 -7.74
C ILE A 50 -3.55 1.17 -8.02
N ILE A 51 -4.51 2.06 -8.29
CA ILE A 51 -4.27 3.49 -8.49
C ILE A 51 -4.69 4.21 -7.21
N ILE A 52 -3.79 5.03 -6.68
CA ILE A 52 -4.06 5.85 -5.50
C ILE A 52 -3.93 7.30 -5.96
N GLU A 53 -5.07 7.96 -6.09
CA GLU A 53 -5.13 9.40 -6.32
C GLU A 53 -4.95 10.12 -4.97
N MET A 54 -4.00 11.05 -4.92
CA MET A 54 -3.56 11.72 -3.69
C MET A 54 -3.59 13.23 -3.79
#